data_AF-A0A919EKS4-F1
#
_entry.id   AF-A0A919EKS4-F1
#
_cell.length_a   1.000
_cell.length_b   1.000
_cell.length_c   1.000
_cell.angle_alpha   90.00
_cell.angle_beta   90.00
_cell.angle_gamma   90.00
#
_symmetry.space_group_name_H-M   'P 1'
#
loop_
_entity.id
_entity.type
_entity.pdbx_description
1 polymer ?
#
loop_
_entity_poly.entity_id
_entity_poly.type
_entity_poly.pdbx_seq_one_letter_code
_entity_poly.pdbx_strand_id
1 'polypeptide(L)' 'MRHWGLGVFTVGMIAVLAGSKGRRGWDVWSRRQRVVCSAGFVLVLAGLALMGPA' A
#
# COMPACT_ATOMS: atom_id res chain seq x y z
N MET A 1 3.20 -16.28 11.60
CA MET A 1 2.84 -14.84 11.40
C MET A 1 3.43 -14.26 10.12
N ARG A 2 4.66 -14.65 9.73
CA ARG A 2 5.34 -14.18 8.51
C ARG A 2 4.55 -14.33 7.20
N HIS A 3 3.83 -15.43 7.02
CA HIS A 3 2.99 -15.68 5.82
C HIS A 3 1.80 -14.71 5.72
N TRP A 4 1.23 -14.32 6.86
CA TRP A 4 0.15 -13.33 6.92
C TRP A 4 0.67 -11.92 6.60
N GLY A 5 1.90 -11.59 7.05
CA GLY A 5 2.59 -10.36 6.67
C GLY A 5 2.79 -10.23 5.16
N LEU A 6 3.13 -11.33 4.47
CA LEU A 6 3.25 -11.38 2.99
C LEU A 6 1.93 -11.07 2.29
N GLY A 7 0.82 -11.63 2.78
CA GLY A 7 -0.50 -11.33 2.25
C GLY A 7 -0.85 -9.85 2.37
N VAL A 8 -0.71 -9.30 3.59
CA VAL A 8 -1.03 -7.89 3.88
C VAL A 8 -0.15 -6.92 3.09
N PHE A 9 1.15 -7.20 3.00
CA PHE A 9 2.10 -6.43 2.20
C PHE A 9 1.71 -6.41 0.71
N THR A 10 1.39 -7.59 0.16
CA THR A 10 1.03 -7.75 -1.25
C THR A 10 -0.24 -6.99 -1.59
N VAL A 11 -1.27 -7.07 -0.73
CA VAL A 11 -2.51 -6.30 -0.88
C VAL A 11 -2.24 -4.80 -0.83
N GLY A 12 -1.41 -4.33 0.11
CA GLY A 12 -1.01 -2.93 0.20
C GLY A 12 -0.31 -2.44 -1.08
N MET A 13 0.64 -3.22 -1.59
CA MET A 13 1.35 -2.94 -2.85
C MET A 13 0.39 -2.83 -4.04
N ILE A 14 -0.55 -3.77 -4.17
CA ILE A 14 -1.56 -3.74 -5.26
C ILE A 14 -2.43 -2.50 -5.14
N ALA A 15 -2.87 -2.14 -3.93
CA ALA A 15 -3.68 -0.95 -3.70
C ALA A 15 -2.94 0.34 -4.11
N VAL A 16 -1.64 0.45 -3.77
CA VAL A 16 -0.81 1.58 -4.20
C VAL A 16 -0.65 1.61 -5.72
N LEU A 17 -0.27 0.48 -6.34
CA LEU A 17 -0.08 0.40 -7.79
C LEU A 17 -1.36 0.72 -8.59
N ALA A 18 -2.51 0.20 -8.13
CA ALA A 18 -3.80 0.48 -8.76
C ALA A 18 -4.24 1.94 -8.52
N GLY A 19 -4.05 2.46 -7.31
CA GLY A 19 -4.42 3.83 -6.95
C GLY A 19 -3.56 4.90 -7.63
N SER A 20 -2.27 4.62 -7.85
CA SER A 20 -1.33 5.54 -8.49
C SER A 20 -1.34 5.48 -10.02
N LYS A 21 -2.17 4.63 -10.63
CA LYS A 21 -2.17 4.43 -12.09
C LYS A 21 -2.65 5.70 -12.80
N GLY A 22 -1.95 6.08 -13.87
CA GLY A 22 -2.36 7.12 -14.81
C GLY A 22 -2.03 8.58 -14.42
N ARG A 23 -1.57 8.86 -13.20
CA ARG A 23 -1.18 10.21 -12.76
C ARG A 23 0.09 10.13 -11.91
N ARG A 24 1.16 10.83 -12.30
CA ARG A 24 2.39 10.95 -11.50
C ARG A 24 2.35 12.25 -10.69
N GLY A 25 2.43 12.14 -9.37
CA GLY A 25 2.46 13.28 -8.45
C GLY A 25 1.25 13.32 -7.51
N TRP A 26 1.52 13.48 -6.21
CA TRP A 26 0.49 13.54 -5.17
C TRP A 26 -0.48 14.71 -5.38
N ASP A 27 0.03 15.81 -5.93
CA ASP A 27 -0.69 17.08 -6.10
C ASP A 27 -1.78 16.97 -7.17
N VAL A 28 -1.55 16.14 -8.18
CA VAL A 28 -2.49 15.87 -9.29
C VAL A 28 -3.43 14.68 -9.06
N TRP A 29 -3.26 13.97 -7.94
CA TRP A 29 -4.16 12.88 -7.57
C TRP A 29 -5.52 13.39 -7.11
N SER A 30 -6.56 12.69 -7.56
CA SER A 30 -7.89 12.89 -7.00
C SER A 30 -7.93 12.52 -5.51
N ARG A 31 -8.89 13.08 -4.76
CA ARG A 31 -9.08 12.76 -3.34
C ARG A 31 -9.16 11.26 -3.10
N ARG A 32 -9.83 10.53 -3.99
CA ARG A 32 -9.96 9.07 -3.94
C ARG A 32 -8.62 8.36 -4.12
N GLN A 33 -7.80 8.78 -5.09
CA GLN A 33 -6.47 8.19 -5.31
C GLN A 33 -5.54 8.40 -4.12
N ARG A 34 -5.56 9.59 -3.51
CA ARG A 34 -4.80 9.89 -2.29
C ARG A 34 -5.20 8.96 -1.15
N VAL A 35 -6.50 8.81 -0.89
CA VAL A 35 -7.01 7.91 0.16
C VAL A 35 -6.62 6.46 -0.09
N VAL A 36 -6.82 5.96 -1.33
CA VAL A 36 -6.48 4.58 -1.69
C VAL A 36 -4.97 4.32 -1.56
N CYS A 37 -4.13 5.24 -2.05
CA CYS A 37 -2.68 5.09 -1.94
C CYS A 37 -2.21 5.21 -0.49
N SER A 38 -2.76 6.10 0.32
CA SER A 38 -2.45 6.20 1.75
C SER A 38 -2.84 4.92 2.49
N ALA A 39 -4.05 4.41 2.28
CA ALA A 39 -4.50 3.17 2.91
C ALA A 39 -3.64 1.98 2.46
N GLY A 40 -3.32 1.89 1.17
CA GLY A 40 -2.42 0.88 0.62
C GLY A 40 -1.03 0.95 1.25
N PHE A 41 -0.47 2.15 1.42
CA PHE A 41 0.82 2.35 2.06
C PHE A 41 0.83 1.92 3.53
N VAL A 42 -0.23 2.20 4.28
CA VAL A 42 -0.39 1.70 5.65
C VAL A 42 -0.40 0.18 5.70
N LEU A 43 -1.07 -0.49 4.76
CA LEU A 43 -1.06 -1.95 4.65
C LEU A 43 0.34 -2.49 4.31
N VAL A 44 1.11 -1.80 3.47
CA VAL A 44 2.50 -2.17 3.19
C VAL A 44 3.33 -2.16 4.48
N LEU A 45 3.25 -1.09 5.27
CA LEU A 45 3.96 -0.96 6.53
C LEU A 45 3.50 -2.00 7.56
N ALA A 46 2.20 -2.23 7.68
CA ALA A 46 1.65 -3.25 8.57
C ALA A 46 2.11 -4.65 8.17
N GLY A 47 2.11 -4.95 6.86
CA GLY A 47 2.60 -6.22 6.33
C GLY A 47 4.08 -6.45 6.65
N LEU A 48 4.92 -5.43 6.46
CA LEU A 48 6.35 -5.48 6.84
C LEU A 48 6.54 -5.68 8.35
N ALA A 49 5.80 -4.94 9.19
CA ALA A 49 5.87 -5.09 10.64
C ALA A 49 5.48 -6.51 11.09
N LEU A 50 4.46 -7.12 10.47
CA LEU A 50 4.02 -8.48 10.73
C LEU A 50 4.99 -9.57 10.25
N MET A 51 5.86 -9.25 9.29
CA MET A 51 6.92 -10.17 8.88
C MET A 51 8.05 -10.26 9.92
N GLY A 52 8.19 -9.22 10.76
CA GLY A 52 9.26 -9.10 11.75
C GLY A 52 10.62 -8.77 11.13
N PRO A 53 11.58 -8.26 11.94
CA PRO A 53 12.98 -8.17 11.51
C PRO A 53 13.52 -9.56 11.17
N ALA A 54 14.41 -9.60 10.17
CA ALA A 54 15.08 -10.83 9.75
C ALA A 54 15.98 -11.41 10.84
#